data_AF-A0AB34QX65-F1
#
_entry.id   AF-A0AB34QX65-F1
#
_cell.length_a   1.000
_cell.length_b   1.000
_cell.length_c   1.000
_cell.angle_alpha   90.00
_cell.angle_beta   90.00
_cell.angle_gamma   90.00
#
_symmetry.space_group_name_H-M   'P 1'
#
loop_
_entity.id
_entity.type
_entity.pdbx_description
1 polymer ?
#
loop_
_entity_poly.entity_id
_entity_poly.type
_entity_poly.pdbx_seq_one_letter_code
_entity_poly.pdbx_strand_id
1 'polypeptide(L)'
;MQDLLIEYKRALKDARKRYEPYREKEDKQLSDQEKHDKKIIASMVSDLEYVVEWLQIGRQPGARRGLDRRSVYQRTILANPEVLEALSHEYTLIQENEKEVSERDKKRIDEALSVLTDREKDVFFMHTTQGLSFSEIAIMLDVKKGTVQKHMERARTKMSKKVQERLFEAAE
;
A
#
# COMPACT_ATOMS: atom_id res chain seq x y z
N MET A 1 2.56 -33.95 5.89
CA MET A 1 2.36 -32.90 6.92
C MET A 1 1.94 -33.46 8.27
N GLN A 2 1.03 -34.45 8.33
CA GLN A 2 0.63 -35.07 9.60
C GLN A 2 1.81 -35.78 10.30
N ASP A 3 2.68 -36.46 9.55
CA ASP A 3 3.86 -37.13 10.10
C ASP A 3 4.82 -36.14 10.79
N LEU A 4 5.09 -35.01 10.14
CA LEU A 4 5.90 -33.93 10.68
C LEU A 4 5.30 -33.38 11.99
N LEU A 5 3.99 -33.15 12.02
CA LEU A 5 3.33 -32.69 13.24
C LEU A 5 3.45 -33.70 14.39
N ILE A 6 3.39 -35.00 14.09
CA ILE A 6 3.56 -36.07 15.09
C ILE A 6 5.00 -36.06 15.62
N GLU A 7 5.99 -35.94 14.75
CA GLU A 7 7.41 -35.85 15.14
C GLU A 7 7.68 -34.66 16.05
N TYR A 8 7.22 -33.47 15.67
CA TYR A 8 7.41 -32.26 16.48
C TYR A 8 6.69 -32.35 17.84
N LYS A 9 5.51 -32.97 17.89
CA LYS A 9 4.83 -33.24 19.17
C LYS A 9 5.60 -34.20 20.07
N ARG A 10 6.25 -35.23 19.50
CA ARG A 10 7.12 -36.14 20.24
C ARG A 10 8.35 -35.40 20.77
N ALA A 11 9.03 -34.64 19.91
CA ALA A 11 10.18 -33.83 20.31
C ALA A 11 9.82 -32.82 21.42
N LEU A 12 8.66 -32.16 21.32
CA LEU A 12 8.17 -31.24 22.37
C LEU A 12 7.94 -31.95 23.71
N LYS A 13 7.37 -33.16 23.67
CA LYS A 13 7.17 -33.97 24.87
C LYS A 13 8.51 -34.34 25.53
N ASP A 14 9.50 -34.69 24.73
CA ASP A 14 10.83 -35.03 25.22
C ASP A 14 11.57 -33.81 25.79
N ALA A 15 11.48 -32.66 25.12
CA ALA A 15 12.05 -31.40 25.59
C ALA A 15 11.43 -30.96 26.92
N ARG A 16 10.10 -31.03 27.06
CA ARG A 16 9.41 -30.74 28.32
C ARG A 16 9.83 -31.70 29.44
N LYS A 17 9.99 -32.99 29.13
CA LYS A 17 10.48 -33.98 30.11
C LYS A 17 11.90 -33.65 30.60
N ARG A 18 12.76 -33.16 29.72
CA ARG A 18 14.11 -32.69 30.08
C ARG A 18 14.09 -31.38 30.87
N TYR A 19 13.06 -30.56 30.70
CA TYR A 19 12.88 -29.30 31.41
C TYR A 19 12.33 -29.48 32.84
N GLU A 20 11.51 -30.52 33.09
CA GLU A 20 10.85 -30.76 34.39
C GLU A 20 11.78 -30.66 35.62
N PRO A 21 13.00 -31.25 35.63
CA PRO A 21 13.91 -31.16 36.77
C PRO A 21 14.32 -29.73 37.15
N TYR A 22 14.17 -28.77 36.23
CA TYR A 22 14.56 -27.37 36.39
C TYR A 22 13.37 -26.43 36.63
N ARG A 23 12.14 -26.93 36.51
CA ARG A 23 10.91 -26.12 36.50
C ARG A 23 10.68 -25.36 37.81
N GLU A 24 10.92 -26.02 38.94
CA GLU A 24 10.71 -25.47 40.28
C GLU A 24 12.02 -25.04 40.96
N LYS A 25 13.18 -25.35 40.36
CA LYS A 25 14.48 -24.95 40.90
C LYS A 25 14.73 -23.46 40.63
N GLU A 26 14.90 -22.70 41.71
CA GLU A 26 15.41 -21.33 41.61
C GLU A 26 16.86 -21.32 41.10
N ASP A 27 17.22 -20.28 40.34
CA ASP A 27 18.55 -20.16 39.74
C ASP A 27 19.69 -20.19 40.77
N LYS A 28 19.42 -19.80 42.02
CA LYS A 28 20.40 -19.88 43.12
C LYS A 28 20.76 -21.31 43.53
N GLN A 29 19.91 -22.29 43.21
CA GLN A 29 20.07 -23.70 43.55
C GLN A 29 20.73 -24.52 42.41
N LEU A 30 21.04 -23.86 41.29
CA LEU A 30 21.55 -24.48 40.07
C LEU A 30 23.02 -24.14 39.88
N SER A 31 23.80 -25.14 39.47
CA SER A 31 25.13 -24.93 38.91
C SER A 31 25.04 -24.03 37.67
N ASP A 32 26.12 -23.33 37.32
CA ASP A 32 26.16 -22.48 36.13
C ASP A 32 25.90 -23.27 34.84
N GLN A 33 26.33 -24.54 34.78
CA GLN A 33 25.99 -25.45 33.68
C GLN A 33 24.49 -25.75 33.64
N GLU A 34 23.89 -26.05 34.79
CA GLU A 34 22.45 -26.36 34.86
C GLU A 34 21.59 -25.14 34.53
N LYS A 35 22.02 -23.92 34.89
CA LYS A 35 21.36 -22.67 34.46
C LYS A 35 21.41 -22.51 32.95
N HIS A 36 22.56 -22.78 32.35
CA HIS A 36 22.73 -22.73 30.89
C HIS A 36 21.83 -23.74 30.19
N ASP A 37 21.83 -24.99 30.66
CA ASP A 37 21.00 -26.07 30.15
C ASP A 37 19.51 -25.75 30.32
N LYS A 38 19.09 -25.25 31.49
CA LYS A 38 17.72 -24.79 31.74
C LYS A 38 17.28 -23.74 30.73
N LYS A 39 18.13 -22.75 30.44
CA LYS A 39 17.84 -21.69 29.47
C LYS A 39 17.71 -22.23 28.05
N ILE A 40 18.63 -23.10 27.63
CA ILE A 40 18.61 -23.72 26.30
C ILE A 40 17.38 -24.62 26.12
N ILE A 41 17.08 -25.46 27.11
CA ILE A 41 15.93 -26.36 27.03
C ILE A 41 14.64 -25.54 27.03
N ALA A 42 14.55 -24.45 27.80
CA ALA A 42 13.41 -23.54 27.75
C ALA A 42 13.20 -22.93 26.36
N SER A 43 14.28 -22.45 25.71
CA SER A 43 14.17 -21.92 24.35
C SER A 43 13.74 -23.00 23.35
N MET A 44 14.30 -24.21 23.46
CA MET A 44 13.89 -25.35 22.64
C MET A 44 12.39 -25.68 22.81
N VAL A 45 11.87 -25.64 24.03
CA VAL A 45 10.43 -25.86 24.29
C VAL A 45 9.60 -24.79 23.60
N SER A 46 9.96 -23.50 23.74
CA SER A 46 9.25 -22.40 23.09
C SER A 46 9.27 -22.50 21.56
N ASP A 47 10.41 -22.84 20.98
CA ASP A 47 10.54 -23.02 19.53
C ASP A 47 9.69 -24.19 19.02
N LEU A 48 9.68 -25.32 19.73
CA LEU A 48 8.87 -26.48 19.38
C LEU A 48 7.37 -26.19 19.53
N GLU A 49 6.95 -25.46 20.57
CA GLU A 49 5.57 -25.00 20.73
C GLU A 49 5.14 -24.11 19.56
N TYR A 50 6.00 -23.17 19.19
CA TYR A 50 5.77 -22.27 18.06
C TYR A 50 5.57 -23.05 16.75
N VAL A 51 6.46 -23.99 16.44
CA VAL A 51 6.35 -24.80 15.22
C VAL A 51 5.12 -25.70 15.25
N VAL A 52 4.80 -26.32 16.40
CA VAL A 52 3.61 -27.16 16.55
C VAL A 52 2.33 -26.35 16.33
N GLU A 53 2.23 -25.15 16.89
CA GLU A 53 1.08 -24.26 16.68
C GLU A 53 0.96 -23.87 15.21
N TRP A 54 2.07 -23.52 14.56
CA TRP A 54 2.07 -23.18 13.14
C TRP A 54 1.58 -24.33 12.28
N LEU A 55 2.12 -25.53 12.48
CA LEU A 55 1.75 -26.72 11.71
C LEU A 55 0.30 -27.16 11.95
N GLN A 56 -0.27 -26.88 13.12
CA GLN A 56 -1.68 -27.17 13.42
C GLN A 56 -2.65 -26.17 12.79
N ILE A 57 -2.35 -24.87 12.90
CA ILE A 57 -3.23 -23.79 12.46
C ILE A 57 -3.05 -23.51 10.96
N GLY A 58 -1.86 -23.81 10.41
CA GLY A 58 -1.45 -23.46 9.06
C GLY A 58 -1.18 -21.96 8.89
N ARG A 59 -1.01 -21.21 9.98
CA ARG A 59 -0.75 -19.77 10.01
C ARG A 59 0.27 -19.45 11.09
N GLN A 60 0.95 -18.31 10.94
CA GLN A 60 1.92 -17.83 11.93
C GLN A 60 1.28 -17.70 13.32
N PRO A 61 1.83 -18.37 14.36
CA PRO A 61 1.40 -18.22 15.75
C PRO A 61 1.40 -16.76 16.19
N GLY A 62 0.35 -16.34 16.90
CA GLY A 62 0.19 -14.96 17.39
C GLY A 62 -0.17 -13.90 16.34
N ALA A 63 -0.24 -14.24 15.04
CA ALA A 63 -0.63 -13.28 14.01
C ALA A 63 -2.16 -13.03 14.03
N ARG A 64 -2.57 -11.78 14.28
CA ARG A 64 -3.99 -11.37 14.23
C ARG A 64 -4.61 -11.37 12.83
N ARG A 65 -3.80 -11.28 11.78
CA ARG A 65 -4.23 -11.16 10.37
C ARG A 65 -3.53 -12.20 9.52
N GLY A 66 -4.24 -12.75 8.53
CA GLY A 66 -3.68 -13.72 7.59
C GLY A 66 -2.68 -13.08 6.62
N LEU A 67 -1.97 -13.94 5.87
CA LEU A 67 -0.96 -13.52 4.89
C LEU A 67 -1.56 -12.69 3.74
N ASP A 68 -2.86 -12.83 3.49
CA ASP A 68 -3.64 -12.01 2.56
C ASP A 68 -3.62 -10.51 2.96
N ARG A 69 -3.60 -10.22 4.26
CA ARG A 69 -3.58 -8.86 4.81
C ARG A 69 -2.27 -8.56 5.55
N ARG A 70 -1.16 -8.59 4.80
CA ARG A 70 0.16 -8.16 5.29
C ARG A 70 0.12 -6.72 5.82
N SER A 71 0.82 -6.47 6.93
CA SER A 71 1.00 -5.12 7.46
C SER A 71 1.85 -4.25 6.52
N VAL A 72 1.83 -2.93 6.72
CA VAL A 72 2.67 -2.00 5.94
C VAL A 72 4.14 -2.44 6.02
N TYR A 73 4.66 -2.66 7.24
CA TYR A 73 6.04 -3.13 7.46
C TYR A 73 6.39 -4.45 6.75
N GLN A 74 5.43 -5.35 6.57
CA GLN A 74 5.64 -6.60 5.82
C GLN A 74 5.56 -6.43 4.30
N ARG A 75 4.98 -5.33 3.82
CA ARG A 75 4.85 -4.99 2.40
C ARG A 75 5.94 -4.03 1.93
N THR A 76 6.56 -3.31 2.86
CA THR A 76 7.57 -2.29 2.55
C THR A 76 8.94 -2.76 3.01
N ILE A 77 9.92 -2.65 2.12
CA ILE A 77 11.33 -2.72 2.48
C ILE A 77 11.88 -1.30 2.57
N LEU A 78 12.75 -1.04 3.53
CA LEU A 78 13.55 0.18 3.53
C LEU A 78 14.56 0.04 2.39
N ALA A 79 14.33 0.79 1.32
CA ALA A 79 15.18 0.79 0.14
C ALA A 79 15.81 2.18 -0.04
N ASN A 80 17.08 2.19 -0.43
CA ASN A 80 17.75 3.40 -0.91
C ASN A 80 17.04 3.88 -2.19
N PRO A 81 16.74 5.19 -2.35
CA PRO A 81 16.18 5.75 -3.58
C PRO A 81 16.84 5.25 -4.87
N GLU A 82 18.16 5.09 -4.89
CA GLU A 82 18.90 4.60 -6.07
C GLU A 82 18.53 3.15 -6.43
N VAL A 83 18.28 2.31 -5.42
CA VAL A 83 17.85 0.91 -5.61
C VAL A 83 16.42 0.86 -6.13
N LEU A 84 15.55 1.74 -5.64
CA LEU A 84 14.18 1.90 -6.16
C LEU A 84 14.19 2.33 -7.62
N GLU A 85 15.05 3.28 -7.99
CA GLU A 85 15.22 3.74 -9.36
C GLU A 85 15.75 2.64 -10.27
N ALA A 86 16.80 1.91 -9.86
CA ALA A 86 17.32 0.78 -10.63
C ALA A 86 16.27 -0.33 -10.85
N LEU A 87 15.52 -0.68 -9.80
CA LEU A 87 14.43 -1.66 -9.89
C LEU A 87 13.27 -1.17 -10.77
N SER A 88 13.00 0.14 -10.78
CA SER A 88 11.97 0.72 -11.65
C SER A 88 12.32 0.66 -13.14
N HIS A 89 13.61 0.58 -13.47
CA HIS A 89 14.09 0.38 -14.83
C HIS A 89 14.14 -1.11 -15.23
N GLU A 90 14.49 -1.99 -14.28
CA GLU A 90 14.59 -3.45 -14.51
C GLU A 90 13.21 -4.13 -14.57
N TYR A 91 12.34 -3.77 -13.64
CA TYR A 91 10.92 -4.06 -13.75
C TYR A 91 10.33 -2.90 -14.53
N THR A 92 10.10 -3.11 -15.82
CA THR A 92 9.06 -2.36 -16.54
C THR A 92 7.74 -2.60 -15.82
N LEU A 93 7.50 -1.90 -14.70
CA LEU A 93 6.18 -1.32 -14.48
C LEU A 93 5.80 -0.81 -15.84
N ILE A 94 4.69 -1.28 -16.38
CA ILE A 94 4.17 -0.86 -17.66
C ILE A 94 3.99 0.65 -17.52
N GLN A 95 5.07 1.40 -17.74
CA GLN A 95 5.04 2.77 -18.15
C GLN A 95 4.39 2.58 -19.50
N GLU A 96 3.07 2.70 -19.51
CA GLU A 96 2.37 3.02 -20.74
C GLU A 96 3.21 4.13 -21.33
N ASN A 97 4.01 3.82 -22.37
CA ASN A 97 4.89 4.79 -23.01
C ASN A 97 4.10 6.08 -23.07
N GLU A 98 4.58 7.16 -22.43
CA GLU A 98 3.86 8.43 -22.39
C GLU A 98 3.41 8.71 -23.81
N LYS A 99 2.12 8.48 -24.09
CA LYS A 99 1.60 8.66 -25.43
C LYS A 99 1.67 10.14 -25.64
N GLU A 100 2.66 10.58 -26.41
CA GLU A 100 2.73 11.97 -26.83
C GLU A 100 1.36 12.34 -27.39
N VAL A 101 0.75 13.36 -26.79
CA VAL A 101 -0.56 13.85 -27.22
C VAL A 101 -0.42 14.24 -28.69
N SER A 102 -1.14 13.55 -29.57
CA SER A 102 -1.10 13.82 -30.99
C SER A 102 -1.40 15.29 -31.27
N GLU A 103 -0.79 15.88 -32.31
CA GLU A 103 -1.13 17.23 -32.76
C GLU A 103 -2.63 17.41 -33.02
N ARG A 104 -3.33 16.34 -33.41
CA ARG A 104 -4.80 16.35 -33.54
C ARG A 104 -5.49 16.54 -32.19
N ASP A 105 -5.00 15.89 -31.15
CA ASP A 105 -5.58 15.97 -29.81
C ASP A 105 -5.23 17.28 -29.11
N LYS A 106 -4.03 17.83 -29.34
CA LYS A 106 -3.68 19.21 -28.91
C LYS A 106 -4.66 20.23 -29.48
N LYS A 107 -4.92 20.18 -30.79
CA LYS A 107 -5.90 21.06 -31.44
C LYS A 107 -7.31 20.91 -30.86
N ARG A 108 -7.74 19.67 -30.56
CA ARG A 108 -9.05 19.42 -29.93
C ARG A 108 -9.14 20.03 -28.54
N ILE A 109 -8.07 19.93 -27.75
CA ILE A 109 -7.99 20.52 -26.42
C ILE A 109 -8.04 22.05 -26.53
N ASP A 110 -7.26 22.65 -27.42
CA ASP A 110 -7.23 24.11 -27.62
C ASP A 110 -8.61 24.65 -28.05
N GLU A 111 -9.28 23.96 -28.96
CA GLU A 111 -10.62 24.33 -29.41
C GLU A 111 -11.66 24.23 -28.28
N ALA A 112 -11.61 23.17 -27.47
CA ALA A 112 -12.49 23.04 -26.31
C ALA A 112 -12.26 24.17 -25.29
N LEU A 113 -11.00 24.50 -25.03
CA LEU A 113 -10.61 25.56 -24.10
C LEU A 113 -10.92 26.97 -24.64
N SER A 114 -10.97 27.16 -25.96
CA SER A 114 -11.21 28.48 -26.59
C SER A 114 -12.55 29.13 -26.20
N VAL A 115 -13.56 28.33 -25.82
CA VAL A 115 -14.91 28.79 -25.47
C VAL A 115 -15.01 29.29 -24.02
N LEU A 116 -14.00 29.00 -23.20
CA LEU A 116 -13.96 29.37 -21.80
C LEU A 116 -13.51 30.82 -21.61
N THR A 117 -14.15 31.52 -20.68
CA THR A 117 -13.65 32.81 -20.18
C THR A 117 -12.39 32.61 -19.34
N ASP A 118 -11.58 33.66 -19.16
CA ASP A 118 -10.33 33.58 -18.40
C ASP A 118 -10.57 33.04 -16.97
N ARG A 119 -11.63 33.51 -16.30
CA ARG A 119 -12.00 33.02 -14.95
C ARG A 119 -12.44 31.56 -14.93
N GLU A 120 -13.10 31.08 -15.97
CA GLU A 120 -13.47 29.67 -16.10
C GLU A 120 -12.22 28.80 -16.39
N LYS A 121 -11.28 29.30 -17.19
CA LYS A 121 -9.99 28.63 -17.45
C LYS A 121 -9.15 28.53 -16.19
N ASP A 122 -8.98 29.63 -15.45
CA ASP A 122 -8.20 29.66 -14.21
C ASP A 122 -8.69 28.62 -13.20
N VAL A 123 -10.00 28.62 -12.94
CA VAL A 123 -10.64 27.66 -12.04
C VAL A 123 -10.51 26.22 -12.56
N PHE A 124 -10.64 26.02 -13.88
CA PHE A 124 -10.50 24.70 -14.49
C PHE A 124 -9.09 24.15 -14.35
N PHE A 125 -8.04 24.95 -14.62
CA PHE A 125 -6.65 24.55 -14.48
C PHE A 125 -6.28 24.32 -13.02
N MET A 126 -6.57 25.26 -12.12
CA MET A 126 -6.25 25.12 -10.69
C MET A 126 -6.82 23.82 -10.08
N HIS A 127 -8.03 23.43 -10.46
CA HIS A 127 -8.60 22.18 -9.98
C HIS A 127 -8.09 20.94 -10.74
N THR A 128 -8.06 20.98 -12.07
CA THR A 128 -7.85 19.78 -12.90
C THR A 128 -6.38 19.45 -13.12
N THR A 129 -5.50 20.46 -13.24
CA THR A 129 -4.06 20.24 -13.44
C THR A 129 -3.29 20.31 -12.13
N GLN A 130 -3.65 21.21 -11.21
CA GLN A 130 -2.94 21.38 -9.94
C GLN A 130 -3.58 20.62 -8.76
N GLY A 131 -4.79 20.06 -8.94
CA GLY A 131 -5.45 19.23 -7.93
C GLY A 131 -6.00 19.99 -6.72
N LEU A 132 -6.16 21.32 -6.82
CA LEU A 132 -6.63 22.15 -5.71
C LEU A 132 -8.14 21.97 -5.46
N SER A 133 -8.53 22.01 -4.20
CA SER A 133 -9.94 21.97 -3.81
C SER A 133 -10.65 23.29 -4.13
N PHE A 134 -11.98 23.25 -4.30
CA PHE A 134 -12.76 24.47 -4.52
C PHE A 134 -12.66 25.49 -3.38
N SER A 135 -12.37 25.05 -2.16
CA SER A 135 -12.16 25.94 -1.03
C SER A 135 -10.82 26.68 -1.14
N GLU A 136 -9.76 25.99 -1.55
CA GLU A 136 -8.42 26.60 -1.75
C GLU A 136 -8.44 27.58 -2.91
N ILE A 137 -9.08 27.22 -4.03
CA ILE A 137 -9.26 28.10 -5.18
C ILE A 137 -10.06 29.35 -4.81
N ALA A 138 -11.10 29.19 -3.99
CA ALA A 138 -11.93 30.30 -3.52
C ALA A 138 -11.11 31.31 -2.70
N ILE A 139 -10.23 30.83 -1.82
CA ILE A 139 -9.29 31.68 -1.07
C ILE A 139 -8.31 32.37 -2.01
N MET A 140 -7.74 31.63 -2.97
CA MET A 140 -6.70 32.15 -3.87
C MET A 140 -7.23 33.23 -4.82
N LEU A 141 -8.49 33.11 -5.25
CA LEU A 141 -9.15 34.05 -6.17
C LEU A 141 -9.98 35.12 -5.44
N ASP A 142 -10.00 35.11 -4.10
CA ASP A 142 -10.83 35.98 -3.25
C ASP A 142 -12.33 35.97 -3.64
N VAL A 143 -12.90 34.78 -3.78
CA VAL A 143 -14.31 34.58 -4.12
C VAL A 143 -14.95 33.54 -3.21
N LYS A 144 -16.28 33.46 -3.21
CA LYS A 144 -17.00 32.41 -2.48
C LYS A 144 -16.84 31.05 -3.18
N LYS A 145 -16.76 29.96 -2.42
CA LYS A 145 -16.73 28.57 -2.93
C LYS A 145 -17.83 28.28 -3.96
N GLY A 146 -19.04 28.79 -3.74
CA GLY A 146 -20.16 28.63 -4.69
C GLY A 146 -19.92 29.33 -6.04
N THR A 147 -19.11 30.39 -6.07
CA THR A 147 -18.70 31.04 -7.32
C THR A 147 -17.73 30.16 -8.10
N VAL A 148 -16.74 29.57 -7.42
CA VAL A 148 -15.81 28.59 -8.02
C VAL A 148 -16.57 27.39 -8.60
N GLN A 149 -17.53 26.85 -7.85
CA GLN A 149 -18.36 25.74 -8.33
C GLN A 149 -19.12 26.11 -9.60
N LYS A 150 -19.77 27.29 -9.65
CA LYS A 150 -20.47 27.76 -10.85
C LYS A 150 -19.53 27.97 -12.05
N HIS A 151 -18.33 28.48 -11.84
CA HIS A 151 -17.33 28.62 -12.91
C HIS A 151 -16.91 27.25 -13.46
N MET A 152 -16.68 26.27 -12.58
CA MET A 152 -16.36 24.90 -12.98
C MET A 152 -17.52 24.23 -13.75
N GLU A 153 -18.76 24.37 -13.28
CA GLU A 153 -19.94 23.83 -13.96
C GLU A 153 -20.10 24.44 -15.36
N ARG A 154 -20.03 25.77 -15.48
CA ARG A 154 -20.09 26.47 -16.78
C ARG A 154 -18.97 26.03 -17.71
N ALA A 155 -17.76 25.88 -17.20
CA ALA A 155 -16.63 25.44 -17.99
C ALA A 155 -16.88 24.05 -18.60
N ARG A 156 -17.34 23.10 -17.78
CA ARG A 156 -17.70 21.75 -18.24
C ARG A 156 -18.81 21.79 -19.28
N THR A 157 -19.90 22.53 -19.03
CA THR A 157 -21.01 22.63 -19.99
C THR A 157 -20.57 23.22 -21.32
N LYS A 158 -19.77 24.29 -21.32
CA LYS A 158 -19.26 24.93 -22.54
C LYS A 158 -18.37 23.98 -23.35
N MET A 159 -17.42 23.31 -22.69
CA MET A 159 -16.55 22.34 -23.34
C MET A 159 -17.33 21.16 -23.92
N SER A 160 -18.26 20.57 -23.14
CA SER A 160 -19.08 19.46 -23.60
C SER A 160 -19.92 19.84 -24.82
N LYS A 161 -20.53 21.03 -24.83
CA LYS A 161 -21.30 21.53 -25.97
C LYS A 161 -20.40 21.67 -27.21
N LYS A 162 -19.20 22.22 -27.05
CA LYS A 162 -18.25 22.39 -28.16
C LYS A 162 -17.79 21.06 -28.76
N VAL A 163 -17.57 20.05 -27.91
CA VAL A 163 -17.22 18.69 -28.36
C VAL A 163 -18.39 18.05 -29.11
N GLN A 164 -19.63 18.22 -28.63
CA GLN A 164 -20.82 17.71 -29.30
C GLN A 164 -21.04 18.35 -30.68
N GLU A 165 -20.94 19.68 -30.79
CA GLU A 165 -21.04 20.39 -32.09
C GLU A 165 -20.04 19.83 -33.11
N ARG A 166 -18.78 19.64 -32.70
CA ARG A 166 -17.74 19.03 -33.54
C ARG A 166 -18.02 17.57 -33.95
N LEU A 167 -18.63 16.78 -33.06
CA LEU A 167 -19.01 15.39 -33.35
C LEU A 167 -20.10 15.32 -34.42
N PHE A 168 -21.05 16.26 -34.41
CA PHE A 168 -22.08 16.36 -35.44
C PHE A 168 -21.51 16.86 -36.78
N GLU A 169 -20.61 17.85 -36.77
CA GLU A 169 -19.92 18.34 -37.97
C GLU A 169 -19.03 17.28 -38.66
N ALA A 170 -18.55 16.27 -37.93
CA ALA A 170 -17.70 15.21 -38.46
C ALA A 170 -18.49 13.98 -38.97
N ALA A 171 -19.80 13.94 -38.75
CA ALA A 171 -20.69 12.84 -39.14
C ALA A 171 -21.51 13.14 -40.42
N GLU A 172 -21.40 14.36 -40.95
CA GLU A 172 -21.98 14.84 -42.20
C GLU A 172 -20.90 14.89 -43.30
#